data_AF-A0A5C5YX91-F1
#
_entry.id   AF-A0A5C5YX91-F1
#
_cell.length_a   1.000
_cell.length_b   1.000
_cell.length_c   1.000
_cell.angle_alpha   90.00
_cell.angle_beta   90.00
_cell.angle_gamma   90.00
#
_symmetry.space_group_name_H-M   'P 1'
#
loop_
_entity.id
_entity.type
_entity.pdbx_description
1 polymer ?
#
loop_
_entity_poly.entity_id
_entity_poly.type
_entity_poly.pdbx_seq_one_letter_code
_entity_poly.pdbx_strand_id
1 'polypeptide(L)'
;MTRNTDLAWVDFLDRLTDPPSDGPLRRFGLGLTAAVISLVYGVSWLLFPPALVTMPLPRRFGIGQHVAVSTSVHVPCAIGLAFAFLALYLHFHWYWGNHSRLNAYYEPLQLGALVGLAASVLYGVAAFAFTT
;
A
#
# COMPACT_ATOMS: atom_id res chain seq x y z
N MET A 1 11.85 25.77 -2.58
CA MET A 1 11.49 24.95 -1.41
C MET A 1 11.54 23.46 -1.76
N THR A 2 12.60 22.99 -2.45
CA THR A 2 12.42 21.99 -3.54
C THR A 2 13.59 21.03 -3.79
N ARG A 3 14.55 20.84 -2.87
CA ARG A 3 15.63 19.85 -3.08
C ARG A 3 15.96 19.06 -1.82
N ASN A 4 16.05 19.73 -0.68
CA ASN A 4 16.30 19.06 0.60
C ASN A 4 15.08 18.26 1.10
N THR A 5 13.87 18.70 0.78
CA THR A 5 12.62 17.98 1.09
C THR A 5 12.47 16.72 0.26
N ASP A 6 12.84 16.77 -1.02
CA ASP A 6 12.69 15.63 -1.94
C ASP A 6 13.69 14.53 -1.59
N LEU A 7 14.93 14.91 -1.23
CA LEU A 7 15.92 13.97 -0.70
C LEU A 7 15.46 13.33 0.62
N ALA A 8 14.87 14.11 1.54
CA ALA A 8 14.35 13.56 2.79
C ALA A 8 13.21 12.56 2.57
N TRP A 9 12.37 12.78 1.54
CA TRP A 9 11.32 11.84 1.17
C TRP A 9 11.88 10.55 0.55
N VAL A 10 12.85 10.66 -0.35
CA VAL A 10 13.52 9.49 -0.94
C VAL A 10 14.22 8.68 0.14
N ASP A 11 15.01 9.32 1.01
CA ASP A 11 15.69 8.65 2.14
C ASP A 11 14.70 7.96 3.09
N PHE A 12 13.51 8.54 3.29
CA PHE A 12 12.46 7.94 4.10
C PHE A 12 11.85 6.70 3.43
N LEU A 13 11.62 6.76 2.11
CA LEU A 13 11.11 5.64 1.33
C LEU A 13 12.14 4.51 1.22
N ASP A 14 13.42 4.84 1.01
CA ASP A 14 14.51 3.86 1.01
C ASP A 14 14.59 3.15 2.37
N ARG A 15 14.41 3.86 3.48
CA ARG A 15 14.32 3.26 4.82
C ARG A 15 13.08 2.39 5.06
N LEU A 16 12.02 2.57 4.29
CA LEU A 16 10.83 1.71 4.33
C LEU A 16 11.04 0.40 3.56
N THR A 17 11.94 0.40 2.57
CA THR A 17 12.22 -0.74 1.68
C THR A 17 13.51 -1.49 1.98
N ASP A 18 14.51 -0.83 2.55
CA ASP A 18 15.77 -1.47 2.91
C ASP A 18 15.61 -2.33 4.18
N PRO A 19 16.29 -3.50 4.24
CA PRO A 19 16.38 -4.26 5.48
C PRO A 19 17.05 -3.39 6.55
N PRO A 20 16.53 -3.35 7.78
CA PRO A 20 16.86 -2.28 8.71
C PRO A 20 18.28 -2.40 9.28
N SER A 21 19.19 -1.55 8.82
CA SER A 21 20.54 -1.39 9.37
C SER A 21 20.57 -0.54 10.66
N ASP A 22 19.52 0.23 10.95
CA ASP A 22 19.41 1.11 12.14
C ASP A 22 19.01 0.36 13.44
N GLY A 23 19.16 0.98 14.62
CA GLY A 23 18.95 0.35 15.94
C GLY A 23 17.51 -0.15 16.27
N PRO A 24 17.36 -1.16 17.16
CA PRO A 24 16.15 -1.99 17.32
C PRO A 24 14.85 -1.25 17.68
N LEU A 25 14.91 -0.16 18.44
CA LEU A 25 13.72 0.60 18.84
C LEU A 25 13.10 1.37 17.66
N ARG A 26 13.95 1.90 16.77
CA ARG A 26 13.50 2.60 15.55
C ARG A 26 12.90 1.63 14.52
N ARG A 27 13.45 0.39 14.43
CA ARG A 27 12.92 -0.71 13.61
C ARG A 27 11.44 -0.98 13.92
N PHE A 28 11.14 -1.07 15.22
CA PHE A 28 9.80 -1.39 15.69
C PHE A 28 8.82 -0.24 15.44
N GLY A 29 9.21 1.00 15.75
CA GLY A 29 8.35 2.16 15.63
C GLY A 29 7.88 2.44 14.19
N LEU A 30 8.78 2.41 13.22
CA LEU A 30 8.46 2.67 11.81
C LEU A 30 7.57 1.56 11.22
N GLY A 31 7.97 0.30 11.39
CA GLY A 31 7.21 -0.85 10.89
C GLY A 31 5.81 -0.95 11.51
N LEU A 32 5.67 -0.71 12.83
CA LEU A 32 4.35 -0.72 13.49
C LEU A 32 3.44 0.35 12.94
N THR A 33 3.96 1.58 12.87
CA THR A 33 3.19 2.75 12.49
C THR A 33 2.71 2.61 11.06
N ALA A 34 3.60 2.20 10.15
CA ALA A 34 3.24 1.99 8.74
C ALA A 34 2.23 0.85 8.56
N ALA A 35 2.39 -0.27 9.28
CA ALA A 35 1.47 -1.41 9.18
C ALA A 35 0.08 -1.06 9.76
N VAL A 36 0.02 -0.40 10.91
CA VAL A 36 -1.24 0.01 11.55
C VAL A 36 -1.98 1.04 10.70
N ILE A 37 -1.30 2.07 10.20
CA ILE A 37 -1.91 3.08 9.34
C ILE A 37 -2.47 2.43 8.07
N SER A 38 -1.69 1.58 7.41
CA SER A 38 -2.13 0.87 6.20
C SER A 38 -3.34 -0.01 6.48
N LEU A 39 -3.33 -0.77 7.58
CA LEU A 39 -4.42 -1.66 7.94
C LEU A 39 -5.70 -0.87 8.26
N VAL A 40 -5.62 0.16 9.11
CA VAL A 40 -6.77 1.01 9.46
C VAL A 40 -7.36 1.66 8.22
N TYR A 41 -6.52 2.16 7.33
CA TYR A 41 -6.97 2.75 6.08
C TYR A 41 -7.67 1.72 5.18
N GLY A 42 -7.06 0.54 4.98
CA GLY A 42 -7.65 -0.54 4.19
C GLY A 42 -9.00 -1.02 4.75
N VAL A 43 -9.08 -1.26 6.06
CA VAL A 43 -10.32 -1.66 6.73
C VAL A 43 -11.39 -0.58 6.62
N SER A 44 -11.02 0.70 6.71
CA SER A 44 -11.97 1.81 6.55
C SER A 44 -12.59 1.81 5.15
N TRP A 45 -11.81 1.53 4.11
CA TRP A 45 -12.31 1.40 2.74
C TRP A 45 -13.24 0.19 2.55
N LEU A 46 -13.05 -0.89 3.31
CA LEU A 46 -13.92 -2.07 3.26
C LEU A 46 -15.23 -1.89 4.05
N LEU A 47 -15.18 -1.23 5.20
CA LEU A 47 -16.35 -1.03 6.08
C LEU A 47 -17.20 0.17 5.67
N PHE A 48 -16.55 1.23 5.16
CA PHE A 48 -17.19 2.48 4.79
C PHE A 48 -16.80 2.86 3.35
N PRO A 49 -17.16 2.02 2.36
CA PRO A 49 -16.79 2.28 0.98
C PRO A 49 -17.42 3.59 0.49
N PRO A 50 -16.65 4.51 -0.12
CA PRO A 50 -17.21 5.71 -0.72
C PRO A 50 -18.16 5.33 -1.86
N ALA A 51 -19.23 6.11 -2.03
CA ALA A 51 -20.21 5.91 -3.11
C ALA A 51 -19.62 6.15 -4.52
N LEU A 52 -18.53 6.91 -4.59
CA LEU A 52 -17.88 7.31 -5.83
C LEU A 52 -16.38 7.40 -5.61
N VAL A 53 -15.61 6.78 -6.52
CA VAL A 53 -14.14 6.82 -6.53
C VAL A 53 -13.67 7.53 -7.79
N THR A 54 -12.75 8.47 -7.62
CA THR A 54 -12.15 9.24 -8.71
C THR A 54 -10.68 8.91 -8.88
N MET A 55 -10.23 8.66 -10.11
CA MET A 55 -8.80 8.47 -10.43
C MET A 55 -8.32 9.50 -11.46
N PRO A 56 -7.16 10.13 -11.25
CA PRO A 56 -6.58 11.03 -12.23
C PRO A 56 -6.11 10.22 -13.45
N LEU A 57 -6.54 10.62 -14.65
CA LEU A 57 -6.07 10.03 -15.89
C LEU A 57 -4.79 10.75 -16.37
N PRO A 58 -3.79 10.01 -16.89
CA PRO A 58 -2.60 10.63 -17.46
C PRO A 58 -2.99 11.54 -18.64
N ARG A 59 -2.45 12.77 -18.67
CA ARG A 59 -2.74 13.76 -19.72
C ARG A 59 -2.30 13.24 -21.09
N ARG A 60 -3.25 12.88 -21.96
CA ARG A 60 -3.03 12.73 -23.40
C ARG A 60 -3.47 14.04 -24.08
N PHE A 61 -2.53 14.97 -24.28
CA PHE A 61 -2.62 16.08 -25.26
C PHE A 61 -3.74 17.15 -25.09
N GLY A 62 -3.89 17.81 -23.93
CA GLY A 62 -4.81 18.97 -23.84
C GLY A 62 -5.03 19.56 -22.46
N ILE A 63 -5.53 20.81 -22.44
CA ILE A 63 -5.69 21.68 -21.26
C ILE A 63 -6.90 21.24 -20.43
N GLY A 64 -6.69 20.34 -19.47
CA GLY A 64 -7.71 19.95 -18.47
C GLY A 64 -7.27 18.80 -17.57
N GLN A 65 -7.70 18.79 -16.30
CA GLN A 65 -7.61 17.59 -15.46
C GLN A 65 -8.72 16.63 -15.90
N HIS A 66 -8.35 15.49 -16.50
CA HIS A 66 -9.29 14.41 -16.79
C HIS A 66 -9.30 13.44 -15.62
N VAL A 67 -10.49 13.13 -15.12
CA VAL A 67 -10.71 12.26 -13.98
C VAL A 67 -11.65 11.13 -14.40
N ALA A 68 -11.24 9.88 -14.20
CA ALA A 68 -12.12 8.73 -14.32
C ALA A 68 -12.95 8.60 -13.04
N VAL A 69 -14.24 8.31 -13.18
CA VAL A 69 -15.18 8.19 -12.07
C VAL A 69 -15.78 6.80 -12.09
N SER A 70 -15.79 6.11 -10.96
CA SER A 70 -16.47 4.82 -10.81
C SER A 70 -17.41 4.82 -9.61
N THR A 71 -18.61 4.28 -9.79
CA THR A 71 -19.61 4.03 -8.73
C THR A 71 -19.67 2.56 -8.34
N SER A 72 -18.73 1.74 -8.83
CA SER A 72 -18.70 0.31 -8.55
C SER A 72 -18.13 0.03 -7.17
N VAL A 73 -18.81 -0.82 -6.41
CA VAL A 73 -18.37 -1.31 -5.10
C VAL A 73 -17.06 -2.10 -5.19
N HIS A 74 -16.75 -2.67 -6.35
CA HIS A 74 -15.53 -3.45 -6.57
C HIS A 74 -14.25 -2.60 -6.45
N VAL A 75 -14.33 -1.31 -6.80
CA VAL A 75 -13.18 -0.40 -6.76
C VAL A 75 -12.76 -0.09 -5.31
N PRO A 76 -13.65 0.37 -4.41
CA PRO A 76 -13.32 0.50 -2.99
C PRO A 76 -12.78 -0.78 -2.36
N CYS A 77 -13.37 -1.92 -2.70
CA CYS A 77 -12.90 -3.22 -2.20
C CYS A 77 -11.47 -3.52 -2.64
N ALA A 78 -11.12 -3.25 -3.90
CA ALA A 78 -9.77 -3.43 -4.41
C ALA A 78 -8.74 -2.58 -3.65
N ILE A 79 -9.08 -1.31 -3.39
CA ILE A 79 -8.23 -0.39 -2.62
C ILE A 79 -8.07 -0.88 -1.18
N GLY A 80 -9.17 -1.26 -0.52
CA GLY A 80 -9.16 -1.78 0.84
C GLY A 80 -8.29 -3.04 0.98
N LEU A 81 -8.43 -3.97 0.05
CA LEU A 81 -7.59 -5.19 -0.02
C LEU A 81 -6.12 -4.85 -0.26
N ALA A 82 -5.80 -3.92 -1.15
CA ALA A 82 -4.43 -3.51 -1.42
C ALA A 82 -3.73 -3.01 -0.15
N PHE A 83 -4.41 -2.14 0.61
CA PHE A 83 -3.87 -1.64 1.88
C PHE A 83 -3.76 -2.72 2.96
N ALA A 84 -4.70 -3.67 3.01
CA ALA A 84 -4.61 -4.80 3.93
C ALA A 84 -3.41 -5.72 3.61
N PHE A 85 -3.19 -6.04 2.32
CA PHE A 85 -2.03 -6.83 1.90
C PHE A 85 -0.71 -6.08 2.07
N LEU A 86 -0.70 -4.76 1.86
CA LEU A 86 0.46 -3.92 2.18
C LEU A 86 0.77 -3.97 3.69
N ALA A 87 -0.25 -3.89 4.55
CA ALA A 87 -0.06 -3.99 6.00
C ALA A 87 0.49 -5.37 6.40
N LEU A 88 0.00 -6.45 5.79
CA LEU A 88 0.52 -7.80 6.00
C LEU A 88 1.97 -7.94 5.53
N TYR A 89 2.30 -7.39 4.37
CA TYR A 89 3.68 -7.34 3.87
C TYR A 89 4.60 -6.66 4.88
N LEU A 90 4.23 -5.46 5.34
CA LEU A 90 5.00 -4.71 6.34
C LEU A 90 5.10 -5.49 7.65
N HIS A 91 4.03 -6.18 8.07
CA HIS A 91 4.05 -7.01 9.26
C HIS A 91 5.06 -8.16 9.13
N PHE A 92 5.01 -8.94 8.05
CA PHE A 92 5.93 -10.07 7.87
C PHE A 92 7.38 -9.60 7.69
N HIS A 93 7.58 -8.55 6.91
CA HIS A 93 8.89 -7.99 6.62
C HIS A 93 9.57 -7.42 7.88
N TRP A 94 8.86 -6.62 8.67
CA TRP A 94 9.46 -5.92 9.81
C TRP A 94 9.43 -6.71 11.12
N TYR A 95 8.47 -7.63 11.29
CA TYR A 95 8.29 -8.36 12.56
C TYR A 95 8.77 -9.80 12.48
N TRP A 96 8.24 -10.57 11.54
CA TRP A 96 8.46 -12.01 11.52
C TRP A 96 9.88 -12.34 11.06
N GLY A 97 10.40 -11.59 10.07
CA GLY A 97 11.80 -11.72 9.63
C GLY A 97 12.82 -11.37 10.72
N ASN A 98 12.45 -10.56 11.71
CA ASN A 98 13.32 -10.18 12.82
C ASN A 98 13.17 -11.10 14.05
N HIS A 99 12.19 -12.02 14.05
CA HIS A 99 11.92 -12.88 15.19
C HIS A 99 12.50 -14.28 14.96
N SER A 100 13.46 -14.70 15.77
CA SER A 100 14.24 -15.95 15.58
C SER A 100 13.41 -17.21 15.36
N ARG A 101 12.23 -17.30 16.00
CA ARG A 101 11.29 -18.44 15.84
C ARG A 101 10.38 -18.35 14.61
N LEU A 102 10.10 -17.14 14.12
CA LEU A 102 9.15 -16.90 13.03
C LEU A 102 9.85 -16.65 11.69
N ASN A 103 11.18 -16.51 11.71
CA ASN A 103 12.01 -16.25 10.53
C ASN A 103 11.94 -17.37 9.48
N ALA A 104 11.53 -18.60 9.81
CA ALA A 104 11.30 -19.63 8.79
C ALA A 104 10.05 -19.35 7.94
N TYR A 105 9.12 -18.53 8.42
CA TYR A 105 7.81 -18.32 7.80
C TYR A 105 7.67 -16.94 7.14
N TYR A 106 8.60 -16.00 7.37
CA TYR A 106 8.41 -14.64 6.87
C TYR A 106 8.47 -14.57 5.35
N GLU A 107 9.39 -15.27 4.67
CA GLU A 107 9.52 -15.23 3.21
C GLU A 107 8.25 -15.70 2.48
N PRO A 108 7.69 -16.91 2.75
CA PRO A 108 6.49 -17.35 2.04
C PRO A 108 5.27 -16.47 2.33
N LEU A 109 5.13 -15.95 3.54
CA LEU A 109 4.02 -15.08 3.92
C LEU A 109 4.16 -13.67 3.33
N GLN A 110 5.39 -13.14 3.29
CA GLN A 110 5.71 -11.89 2.63
C GLN A 110 5.44 -11.98 1.13
N LEU A 111 5.83 -13.09 0.48
CA LEU A 111 5.53 -13.35 -0.92
C LEU A 111 4.01 -13.46 -1.14
N GLY A 112 3.30 -14.19 -0.28
CA GLY A 112 1.84 -14.28 -0.32
C GLY A 112 1.15 -12.91 -0.22
N ALA A 113 1.64 -12.03 0.67
CA ALA A 113 1.16 -10.67 0.79
C ALA A 113 1.44 -9.83 -0.47
N LEU A 114 2.62 -9.97 -1.10
CA LEU A 114 2.92 -9.31 -2.38
C LEU A 114 2.03 -9.79 -3.52
N VAL A 115 1.77 -11.09 -3.61
CA VAL A 115 0.86 -11.65 -4.61
C VAL A 115 -0.57 -11.12 -4.39
N GLY A 116 -1.04 -11.11 -3.14
CA GLY A 116 -2.34 -10.53 -2.79
C GLY A 116 -2.45 -9.04 -3.14
N LEU A 117 -1.38 -8.27 -2.86
CA LEU A 117 -1.28 -6.86 -3.24
C LEU A 117 -1.38 -6.69 -4.77
N ALA A 118 -0.57 -7.43 -5.54
CA ALA A 118 -0.62 -7.37 -7.00
C ALA A 118 -2.01 -7.75 -7.55
N ALA A 119 -2.63 -8.81 -7.01
CA ALA A 119 -3.96 -9.24 -7.40
C ALA A 119 -5.03 -8.17 -7.11
N SER A 120 -4.95 -7.50 -5.95
CA SER A 120 -5.87 -6.42 -5.60
C SER A 120 -5.76 -5.20 -6.53
N VAL A 121 -4.54 -4.85 -6.97
CA VAL A 121 -4.32 -3.79 -7.95
C VAL A 121 -4.91 -4.17 -9.30
N LEU A 122 -4.64 -5.38 -9.79
CA LEU A 122 -5.20 -5.88 -11.06
C LEU A 122 -6.73 -5.92 -11.02
N TYR A 123 -7.30 -6.37 -9.90
CA TYR A 123 -8.75 -6.37 -9.68
C TYR A 123 -9.33 -4.95 -9.71
N GLY A 124 -8.66 -3.97 -9.08
CA GLY A 124 -9.07 -2.57 -9.12
C GLY A 124 -9.03 -1.97 -10.53
N VAL A 125 -7.98 -2.25 -11.30
CA VAL A 125 -7.86 -1.83 -12.70
C VAL A 125 -8.97 -2.43 -13.56
N ALA A 126 -9.22 -3.74 -13.42
CA ALA A 126 -10.31 -4.41 -14.12
C ALA A 126 -11.67 -3.83 -13.74
N ALA A 127 -11.92 -3.63 -12.44
CA ALA A 127 -13.16 -3.04 -11.94
C ALA A 127 -13.40 -1.63 -12.50
N PHE A 128 -12.36 -0.81 -12.64
CA PHE A 128 -12.47 0.50 -13.27
C PHE A 128 -12.78 0.41 -14.76
N ALA A 129 -12.08 -0.46 -15.50
CA ALA A 129 -12.23 -0.61 -16.94
C ALA A 129 -13.64 -1.01 -17.39
N PHE A 130 -14.41 -1.68 -16.53
CA PHE A 130 -15.80 -2.07 -16.82
C PHE A 130 -16.85 -1.05 -16.35
N THR A 131 -16.43 0.09 -15.80
CA THR A 131 -17.35 1.10 -15.20
C THR A 131 -17.32 2.46 -15.87
N THR A 132 -16.35 2.67 -16.77
CA THR A 132 -16.21 3.84 -17.67
C THR A 132 -16.65 3.47 -19.07
#